data_AF-A0A3D0WQK7-F1
#
_entry.id   AF-A0A3D0WQK7-F1
#
_cell.length_a   1.000
_cell.length_b   1.000
_cell.length_c   1.000
_cell.angle_alpha   90.00
_cell.angle_beta   90.00
_cell.angle_gamma   90.00
#
_symmetry.space_group_name_H-M   'P 1'
#
loop_
_entity.id
_entity.type
_entity.pdbx_description
1 polymer ?
#
loop_
_entity_poly.entity_id
_entity_poly.type
_entity_poly.pdbx_seq_one_letter_code
_entity_poly.pdbx_strand_id
1 'polypeptide(L)' 'MEITPRQLEIIEATGKILTASGANGLTIKNLAKEMQFSEGAIYRHFSSKEEIIIMMLKYLKTNISKILSNLT' A
#
# COMPACT_ATOMS: atom_id res chain seq x y z
N MET A 1 7.41 -1.58 -13.11
CA MET A 1 7.56 -1.87 -11.66
C MET A 1 6.82 -3.16 -11.42
N GLU A 2 7.51 -4.19 -10.96
CA GLU A 2 6.86 -5.46 -10.64
C GLU A 2 6.40 -5.40 -9.18
N ILE A 3 5.09 -5.30 -8.98
CA ILE A 3 4.44 -5.40 -7.67
C ILE A 3 3.90 -6.83 -7.60
N THR A 4 4.28 -7.57 -6.56
CA THR A 4 3.71 -8.90 -6.34
C THR A 4 2.24 -8.82 -5.93
N PRO A 5 1.42 -9.86 -6.16
CA PRO A 5 0.02 -9.85 -5.73
C PRO A 5 -0.15 -9.51 -4.25
N ARG A 6 0.73 -10.05 -3.38
CA ARG A 6 0.69 -9.74 -1.95
C ARG A 6 1.06 -8.29 -1.63
N GLN A 7 2.04 -7.73 -2.31
CA GLN A 7 2.36 -6.31 -2.15
C GLN A 7 1.22 -5.41 -2.63
N LEU A 8 0.48 -5.81 -3.67
CA LEU A 8 -0.70 -5.08 -4.12
C LEU A 8 -1.81 -5.07 -3.06
N GLU A 9 -2.11 -6.22 -2.46
CA GLU A 9 -3.10 -6.30 -1.36
C GLU A 9 -2.68 -5.46 -0.14
N ILE A 10 -1.38 -5.42 0.18
CA ILE A 10 -0.85 -4.56 1.24
C ILE A 10 -1.06 -3.07 0.89
N ILE A 11 -0.83 -2.69 -0.37
CA ILE A 11 -1.05 -1.33 -0.87
C ILE A 11 -2.53 -0.95 -0.81
N GLU A 12 -3.43 -1.85 -1.18
CA GLU A 12 -4.89 -1.63 -1.13
C GLU A 12 -5.37 -1.44 0.33
N ALA A 13 -4.94 -2.32 1.24
CA ALA A 13 -5.24 -2.19 2.67
C ALA A 13 -4.67 -0.89 3.26
N THR A 14 -3.47 -0.48 2.82
CA THR A 14 -2.86 0.80 3.19
C THR A 14 -3.73 1.98 2.74
N GLY A 15 -4.21 1.97 1.50
CA GLY A 15 -5.12 3.00 0.99
C GLY A 15 -6.43 3.08 1.78
N LYS A 16 -7.00 1.93 2.16
CA LYS A 16 -8.20 1.86 3.00
C LYS A 16 -7.98 2.47 4.39
N ILE A 17 -6.86 2.15 5.05
CA ILE A 17 -6.54 2.70 6.37
C ILE A 17 -6.30 4.21 6.29
N LEU A 18 -5.53 4.66 5.29
CA LEU A 18 -5.21 6.08 5.11
C LEU A 18 -6.46 6.93 4.85
N THR A 19 -7.38 6.43 4.03
CA THR A 19 -8.65 7.14 3.75
C THR A 19 -9.60 7.15 4.95
N ALA A 20 -9.60 6.09 5.76
CA ALA A 20 -10.47 6.00 6.94
C ALA A 20 -9.93 6.76 8.17
N SER A 21 -8.61 6.82 8.36
CA SER A 21 -7.99 7.23 9.63
C SER A 21 -6.74 8.12 9.50
N GLY A 22 -6.38 8.51 8.27
CA GLY A 22 -5.22 9.35 7.99
C GLY A 22 -3.88 8.67 8.25
N ALA A 23 -2.79 9.43 8.10
CA ALA A 23 -1.43 8.93 8.24
C ALA A 23 -1.11 8.36 9.64
N ASN A 24 -1.71 8.93 10.68
CA ASN A 24 -1.52 8.47 12.06
C ASN A 24 -2.18 7.10 12.31
N GLY A 25 -3.26 6.78 11.60
CA GLY A 25 -3.92 5.49 11.68
C GLY A 25 -3.16 4.36 10.97
N LEU A 26 -2.26 4.71 10.03
CA LEU A 26 -1.39 3.75 9.38
C LEU A 26 -0.23 3.34 10.30
N THR A 27 -0.40 2.19 10.94
CA THR A 27 0.66 1.48 11.68
C THR A 27 0.78 0.06 11.14
N ILE A 28 1.96 -0.56 11.27
CA ILE A 28 2.15 -1.95 10.85
C ILE A 28 1.19 -2.90 11.58
N LYS A 29 0.95 -2.64 12.87
CA LYS A 29 -0.06 -3.34 13.67
C LYS A 29 -1.47 -3.23 13.10
N ASN A 30 -1.91 -2.02 12.74
CA ASN A 30 -3.26 -1.82 12.18
C ASN A 30 -3.38 -2.44 10.78
N LEU A 31 -2.34 -2.34 9.97
CA LEU A 31 -2.28 -2.98 8.66
C LEU A 31 -2.33 -4.51 8.75
N ALA A 32 -1.53 -5.09 9.64
CA ALA A 32 -1.55 -6.53 9.90
C ALA A 32 -2.93 -6.98 10.38
N LYS A 33 -3.57 -6.21 11.27
CA LYS A 33 -4.95 -6.47 11.73
C LYS A 33 -5.97 -6.42 10.60
N GLU A 34 -5.92 -5.40 9.75
CA GLU A 34 -6.81 -5.23 8.59
C GLU A 34 -6.70 -6.43 7.63
N MET A 35 -5.47 -6.92 7.44
CA MET A 35 -5.17 -8.06 6.57
C MET A 35 -5.32 -9.44 7.25
N GLN A 36 -5.66 -9.47 8.54
CA GLN A 36 -5.72 -10.69 9.36
C GLN A 36 -4.39 -11.48 9.40
N PHE A 37 -3.27 -10.75 9.43
CA PHE A 37 -1.91 -11.30 9.46
C PHE A 37 -1.15 -10.93 10.73
N SER A 38 0.00 -11.57 10.93
CA SER A 38 1.00 -11.10 11.88
C SER A 38 1.77 -9.90 11.31
N GLU A 39 2.29 -9.04 12.18
CA GLU A 39 3.17 -7.93 11.76
C GLU A 39 4.39 -8.46 10.98
N GLY A 40 4.96 -9.58 11.40
CA GLY A 40 6.08 -10.24 10.71
C GLY A 40 5.74 -10.67 9.28
N ALA A 41 4.47 -10.96 8.97
CA ALA A 41 4.06 -11.27 7.60
C ALA A 41 4.13 -10.03 6.70
N ILE A 42 3.83 -8.84 7.22
CA ILE A 42 4.00 -7.57 6.49
C ILE A 42 5.49 -7.30 6.26
N TYR A 43 6.33 -7.54 7.28
CA TYR A 43 7.78 -7.34 7.18
C TYR A 43 8.49 -8.25 6.16
N ARG A 44 7.86 -9.35 5.72
CA ARG A 44 8.37 -10.16 4.60
C ARG A 44 8.28 -9.46 3.24
N HIS A 45 7.45 -8.43 3.12
CA HIS A 45 7.21 -7.71 1.86
C HIS A 45 7.73 -6.27 1.87
N PHE A 46 7.80 -5.65 3.05
CA PHE A 46 8.25 -4.28 3.22
C PHE A 46 9.04 -4.15 4.52
N SER A 47 10.21 -3.53 4.44
CA SER A 47 11.09 -3.27 5.58
C SER A 47 10.57 -2.19 6.52
N SER A 48 9.71 -1.29 6.04
CA SER A 48 9.15 -0.18 6.84
C SER A 48 7.78 0.28 6.35
N LYS A 49 7.10 1.08 7.19
CA LYS A 49 5.85 1.76 6.82
C LYS A 49 6.09 2.75 5.67
N GLU A 50 7.22 3.43 5.68
CA GLU A 50 7.61 4.41 4.67
C GLU A 50 7.80 3.74 3.30
N GLU A 51 8.36 2.53 3.26
CA GLU A 51 8.49 1.75 2.03
C GLU A 51 7.13 1.41 1.42
N ILE A 52 6.15 1.05 2.27
CA ILE A 52 4.77 0.79 1.84
C ILE A 52 4.16 2.06 1.22
N ILE A 53 4.31 3.21 1.88
CA ILE A 53 3.81 4.50 1.38
C ILE A 53 4.45 4.86 0.05
N ILE A 54 5.79 4.74 -0.05
CA ILE A 54 6.53 5.02 -1.29
C ILE A 54 6.04 4.11 -2.41
N MET A 55 5.84 2.82 -2.14
CA MET A 55 5.34 1.87 -3.13
C MET A 55 3.92 2.22 -3.58
N MET A 56 3.02 2.55 -2.65
CA MET A 56 1.66 3.00 -2.95
C MET A 56 1.67 4.25 -3.84
N LEU A 57 2.49 5.26 -3.51
CA LEU A 57 2.58 6.49 -4.32
C LEU A 57 3.09 6.21 -5.73
N LYS A 58 4.06 5.30 -5.89
CA LYS A 58 4.54 4.88 -7.21
C LYS A 58 3.46 4.15 -8.00
N TYR A 59 2.71 3.25 -7.35
CA TYR A 59 1.56 2.56 -7.95
C TYR A 59 0.49 3.56 -8.44
N LEU A 60 0.09 4.51 -7.59
CA LEU A 60 -0.87 5.56 -7.95
C LEU A 60 -0.36 6.42 -9.12
N LYS A 61 0.91 6.84 -9.10
CA LYS A 61 1.52 7.60 -10.19
C LYS A 61 1.40 6.84 -11.52
N THR A 62 1.78 5.56 -11.55
CA THR A 62 1.69 4.74 -12.77
C THR A 62 0.26 4.61 -13.27
N ASN A 63 -0.70 4.37 -12.38
CA ASN A 63 -2.11 4.26 -12.77
C ASN A 63 -2.66 5.58 -13.32
N ILE A 64 -2.39 6.70 -12.64
CA ILE A 64 -2.79 8.03 -13.10
C ILE A 64 -2.19 8.33 -14.48
N SER A 65 -0.89 8.06 -14.68
CA SER A 65 -0.25 8.26 -15.99
C SER A 65 -0.92 7.42 -17.09
N LYS A 66 -1.27 6.17 -16.80
CA LYS A 66 -1.96 5.28 -17.76
C LYS A 66 -3.37 5.77 -18.09
N ILE A 67 -4.10 6.29 -17.11
CA ILE A 67 -5.43 6.86 -17.32
C ILE A 67 -5.33 8.10 -18.20
N LEU A 68 -4.40 9.01 -17.88
CA LEU A 68 -4.20 10.25 -18.63
C LEU A 68 -3.77 9.98 -20.08
N SER A 69 -2.90 8.99 -20.32
CA SER A 69 -2.48 8.62 -21.68
C SER A 69 -3.58 8.02 -22.54
N ASN A 70 -4.65 7.48 -21.93
CA ASN A 70 -5.80 6.94 -22.67
C ASN A 70 -6.82 8.03 -23.05
N LEU A 71 -6.68 9.24 -22.50
CA LEU A 71 -7.56 10.37 -22.73
C LEU A 71 -7.03 11.32 -23.82
N THR A 72 -5.79 11.12 -24.28
CA THR A 72 -5.08 11.93 -25.29
C THR A 72 -4.60 11.05 -26.43
#